data_AF-A0A975YBP3-F1
#
_entry.id   AF-A0A975YBP3-F1
#
_cell.length_a   1.000
_cell.length_b   1.000
_cell.length_c   1.000
_cell.angle_alpha   90.00
_cell.angle_beta   90.00
_cell.angle_gamma   90.00
#
_symmetry.space_group_name_H-M   'P 1'
#
loop_
_entity.id
_entity.type
_entity.pdbx_description
1 polymer ?
#
loop_
_entity_poly.entity_id
_entity_poly.type
_entity_poly.pdbx_seq_one_letter_code
_entity_poly.pdbx_strand_id
1 'polypeptide(L)'
;MHIPFITPALNRRRARAEVQLILQEVYFEAIDKNERLNNELDALRRSAAEVAEKGSAVLATRSAIEDAAHHFASVFDDGMLASMVGTSFNCAEVDAIAGLLLAVGREEAGVSWLECHAEGDEYGDDHNQGTEVFDEEDPLPTAVDIRRYAHALAA
;
A
#
# COMPACT_ATOMS: atom_id res chain seq x y z
N MET A 1 73.70 -5.88 54.05
CA MET A 1 73.45 -4.45 53.76
C MET A 1 72.21 -4.37 52.87
N HIS A 2 71.04 -4.15 53.47
CA HIS A 2 69.77 -4.06 52.74
C HIS A 2 69.55 -2.57 52.42
N ILE A 3 69.62 -2.19 51.15
CA ILE A 3 69.44 -0.79 50.73
C ILE A 3 67.92 -0.57 50.59
N PRO A 4 67.27 0.13 51.53
CA PRO A 4 65.81 0.07 51.69
C PRO A 4 65.03 0.88 50.63
N PHE A 5 65.72 1.61 49.76
CA PHE A 5 65.11 2.53 48.79
C PHE A 5 64.98 1.96 47.36
N ILE A 6 65.65 0.86 47.04
CA ILE A 6 65.64 0.26 45.69
C ILE A 6 64.32 -0.50 45.45
N THR A 7 63.80 -1.17 46.48
CA THR A 7 62.57 -1.99 46.42
C THR A 7 61.31 -1.18 46.13
N PRO A 8 61.04 -0.02 46.77
CA PRO A 8 59.84 0.77 46.50
C PRO A 8 59.82 1.39 45.08
N ALA A 9 60.97 1.83 44.58
CA ALA A 9 61.06 2.43 43.24
C ALA A 9 60.87 1.38 42.13
N LEU A 10 61.44 0.18 42.30
CA LEU A 10 61.23 -0.95 41.38
C LEU A 10 59.77 -1.42 41.41
N ASN A 11 59.15 -1.54 42.59
CA ASN A 11 57.74 -1.92 42.71
C ASN A 11 56.81 -0.91 42.02
N ARG A 12 57.08 0.40 42.16
CA ARG A 12 56.33 1.44 41.43
C ARG A 12 56.51 1.36 39.92
N ARG A 13 57.72 1.10 39.42
CA ARG A 13 57.95 0.91 37.98
C ARG A 13 57.22 -0.32 37.44
N ARG A 14 57.25 -1.43 38.19
CA ARG A 14 56.53 -2.65 37.84
C ARG A 14 55.02 -2.43 37.81
N ALA A 15 54.44 -1.85 38.85
CA ALA A 15 53.03 -1.54 38.91
C ALA A 15 52.60 -0.59 37.77
N ARG A 16 53.42 0.40 37.42
CA ARG A 16 53.15 1.29 36.28
C ARG A 16 53.17 0.54 34.94
N ALA A 17 54.09 -0.39 34.76
CA ALA A 17 54.16 -1.21 33.55
C ALA A 17 52.95 -2.17 33.44
N GLU A 18 52.55 -2.80 34.55
CA GLU A 18 51.37 -3.67 34.60
C GLU A 18 50.08 -2.89 34.28
N VAL A 19 49.89 -1.71 34.88
CA VAL A 19 48.76 -0.83 34.56
C VAL A 19 48.78 -0.41 33.09
N GLN A 20 49.95 -0.08 32.54
CA GLN A 20 50.06 0.38 31.16
C GLN A 20 49.72 -0.71 30.14
N LEU A 21 50.05 -1.98 30.42
CA LEU A 21 49.64 -3.12 29.60
C LEU A 21 48.13 -3.32 29.61
N ILE A 22 47.51 -3.31 30.78
CA ILE A 22 46.05 -3.44 30.92
C ILE A 22 45.35 -2.29 30.18
N LEU A 23 45.87 -1.07 30.31
CA LEU A 23 45.30 0.09 29.64
C LEU A 23 45.41 -0.01 28.11
N GLN A 24 46.52 -0.55 27.60
CA GLN A 24 46.68 -0.81 26.17
C GLN A 24 45.68 -1.85 25.67
N GLU A 25 45.53 -2.97 26.38
CA GLU A 25 44.59 -4.03 26.01
C GLU A 25 43.16 -3.51 25.94
N VAL A 26 42.69 -2.84 26.99
CA VAL A 26 41.35 -2.24 27.04
C VAL A 26 41.17 -1.17 25.96
N TYR A 27 42.21 -0.39 25.67
CA TYR A 27 42.15 0.63 24.61
C TYR A 27 42.00 0.02 23.22
N PHE A 28 42.75 -1.03 22.90
CA PHE A 28 42.64 -1.72 21.62
C PHE A 28 41.28 -2.43 21.49
N GLU A 29 40.81 -3.11 22.52
CA GLU A 29 39.46 -3.69 22.53
C GLU A 29 38.37 -2.64 22.28
N ALA A 30 38.52 -1.45 22.85
CA ALA A 30 37.59 -0.35 22.63
C ALA A 30 37.64 0.18 21.19
N ILE A 31 38.83 0.25 20.57
CA ILE A 31 38.97 0.62 19.15
C ILE A 31 38.28 -0.41 18.26
N ASP A 32 38.58 -1.69 18.45
CA ASP A 32 38.02 -2.77 17.63
C ASP A 32 36.48 -2.80 17.75
N LYS A 33 35.97 -2.60 18.96
CA LYS A 33 34.52 -2.49 19.19
C LYS A 33 33.91 -1.27 18.49
N ASN A 34 34.57 -0.11 18.55
CA ASN A 34 34.10 1.09 17.86
C ASN A 34 34.09 0.91 16.34
N GLU A 35 35.14 0.30 15.78
CA GLU A 35 35.21 -0.01 14.35
C GLU A 35 34.07 -0.95 13.94
N ARG A 36 33.83 -2.02 14.71
CA ARG A 36 32.70 -2.93 14.45
C ARG A 36 31.36 -2.21 14.50
N LEU A 37 31.11 -1.39 15.52
CA LEU A 37 29.85 -0.65 15.66
C LEU A 37 29.65 0.37 14.54
N ASN A 38 30.71 1.03 14.08
CA ASN A 38 30.63 1.96 12.94
C ASN A 38 30.28 1.20 11.65
N ASN A 39 30.89 0.04 11.42
CA ASN A 39 30.58 -0.80 10.27
C ASN A 39 29.12 -1.30 10.30
N GLU A 40 28.61 -1.71 11.47
CA GLU A 40 27.21 -2.08 11.67
C GLU A 40 26.27 -0.88 11.40
N LEU A 41 26.61 0.30 11.91
CA LEU A 41 25.84 1.53 11.69
C LEU A 41 25.77 1.89 10.20
N ASP A 42 26.88 1.78 9.47
CA ASP A 42 26.92 2.09 8.04
C ASP A 42 26.19 1.03 7.20
N ALA A 43 26.17 -0.23 7.63
CA ALA A 43 25.32 -1.25 7.03
C ALA A 43 23.83 -0.95 7.25
N LEU A 44 23.45 -0.56 8.47
CA LEU A 44 22.08 -0.18 8.80
C LEU A 44 21.62 1.06 8.03
N ARG A 45 22.49 2.07 7.88
CA ARG A 45 22.18 3.28 7.09
C ARG A 45 21.92 2.95 5.62
N ARG A 46 22.72 2.08 5.01
CA ARG A 46 22.51 1.62 3.63
C ARG A 46 21.19 0.87 3.49
N SER A 47 20.90 -0.04 4.41
CA SER A 47 19.62 -0.78 4.41
C SER A 47 18.42 0.17 4.59
N ALA A 48 18.52 1.15 5.49
CA ALA A 48 17.48 2.14 5.69
C ALA A 48 17.25 3.02 4.44
N ALA A 49 18.31 3.41 3.75
CA ALA A 49 18.20 4.17 2.50
C ALA A 49 17.48 3.37 1.41
N GLU A 50 17.80 2.08 1.26
CA GLU A 50 17.13 1.19 0.30
C GLU A 50 15.64 1.02 0.61
N VAL A 51 15.28 0.85 1.89
CA VAL A 51 13.88 0.77 2.32
C VAL A 51 13.14 2.09 2.06
N ALA A 52 13.79 3.23 2.33
CA ALA A 52 13.22 4.55 2.07
C ALA A 52 12.97 4.78 0.58
N GLU A 53 13.91 4.39 -0.28
CA GLU A 53 13.76 4.47 -1.73
C GLU A 53 12.59 3.62 -2.23
N LYS A 54 12.52 2.35 -1.81
CA LYS A 54 11.40 1.46 -2.16
C LYS A 54 10.06 2.00 -1.64
N GLY A 55 10.04 2.50 -0.41
CA GLY A 55 8.85 3.11 0.19
C GLY A 55 8.37 4.33 -0.60
N SER A 56 9.31 5.19 -1.03
CA SER A 56 9.00 6.34 -1.88
C SER A 56 8.42 5.93 -3.23
N ALA A 57 8.96 4.88 -3.85
CA ALA A 57 8.44 4.36 -5.12
C ALA A 57 7.00 3.84 -4.98
N VAL A 58 6.71 3.08 -3.90
CA VAL A 58 5.36 2.58 -3.63
C VAL A 58 4.37 3.73 -3.41
N LEU A 59 4.75 4.75 -2.64
CA LEU A 59 3.91 5.93 -2.42
C LEU A 59 3.66 6.71 -3.71
N ALA A 60 4.68 6.87 -4.56
CA ALA A 60 4.53 7.54 -5.85
C ALA A 60 3.57 6.77 -6.79
N THR A 61 3.71 5.45 -6.88
CA THR A 61 2.79 4.61 -7.66
C THR A 61 1.37 4.70 -7.13
N ARG A 62 1.19 4.64 -5.80
CA ARG A 62 -0.14 4.78 -5.19
C ARG A 62 -0.78 6.12 -5.52
N SER A 63 -0.04 7.23 -5.40
CA SER A 63 -0.53 8.57 -5.77
C SER A 63 -0.94 8.62 -7.24
N ALA A 64 -0.14 8.05 -8.14
CA ALA A 64 -0.47 8.05 -9.57
C ALA A 64 -1.74 7.24 -9.88
N ILE A 65 -1.99 6.14 -9.16
CA ILE A 65 -3.22 5.35 -9.29
C ILE A 65 -4.41 6.15 -8.76
N GLU A 66 -4.29 6.80 -7.60
CA GLU A 66 -5.35 7.64 -7.02
C GLU A 66 -5.70 8.80 -7.97
N ASP A 67 -4.69 9.50 -8.52
CA ASP A 67 -4.88 10.57 -9.50
C ASP A 67 -5.56 10.08 -10.79
N ALA A 68 -5.12 8.93 -11.31
CA ALA A 68 -5.71 8.34 -12.52
C ALA A 68 -7.16 7.89 -12.29
N ALA A 69 -7.48 7.30 -11.13
CA ALA A 69 -8.83 6.90 -10.76
C ALA A 69 -9.76 8.12 -10.62
N HIS A 70 -9.28 9.19 -9.98
CA HIS A 70 -10.05 10.44 -9.89
C HIS A 70 -10.24 11.11 -11.24
N HIS A 71 -9.23 11.07 -12.12
CA HIS A 71 -9.36 11.60 -13.47
C HIS A 71 -10.37 10.79 -14.30
N PHE A 72 -10.26 9.46 -14.27
CA PHE A 72 -11.24 8.57 -14.91
C PHE A 72 -12.65 8.89 -14.43
N ALA A 73 -12.85 8.95 -13.12
CA ALA A 73 -14.14 9.27 -12.53
C ALA A 73 -14.64 10.67 -12.96
N SER A 74 -13.76 11.66 -13.08
CA SER A 74 -14.19 12.99 -13.55
C SER A 74 -14.73 13.01 -15.00
N VAL A 75 -14.35 12.04 -15.82
CA VAL A 75 -14.81 11.89 -17.21
C VAL A 75 -16.05 11.01 -17.29
N PHE A 76 -16.11 9.95 -16.46
CA PHE A 76 -17.20 8.97 -16.47
C PHE A 76 -18.34 9.31 -15.49
N ASP A 77 -18.19 10.32 -14.63
CA ASP A 77 -19.27 10.95 -13.83
C ASP A 77 -20.14 11.88 -14.70
N ASP A 78 -20.54 11.38 -15.86
CA ASP A 78 -21.44 12.04 -16.81
C ASP A 78 -22.56 11.08 -17.18
N GLY A 79 -23.74 11.31 -16.60
CA GLY A 79 -24.94 10.52 -16.89
C GLY A 79 -25.36 10.58 -18.36
N MET A 80 -25.01 11.65 -19.10
CA MET A 80 -25.28 11.71 -20.54
C MET A 80 -24.41 10.70 -21.29
N LEU A 81 -23.12 10.62 -20.96
CA LEU A 81 -22.24 9.61 -21.53
C LEU A 81 -22.75 8.19 -21.20
N ALA A 82 -23.08 7.91 -19.95
CA ALA A 82 -23.64 6.63 -19.52
C ALA A 82 -24.90 6.27 -20.34
N SER A 83 -25.84 7.20 -20.52
CA SER A 83 -27.06 6.95 -21.29
C SER A 83 -26.81 6.70 -22.78
N MET A 84 -25.75 7.27 -23.36
CA MET A 84 -25.46 7.13 -24.80
C MET A 84 -24.79 5.81 -25.15
N VAL A 85 -23.96 5.28 -24.25
CA VAL A 85 -23.12 4.11 -24.56
C VAL A 85 -23.29 2.94 -23.58
N GLY A 86 -24.07 3.10 -22.50
CA GLY A 86 -24.22 2.11 -21.43
C GLY A 86 -24.65 0.74 -21.95
N THR A 87 -25.64 0.68 -22.84
CA THR A 87 -26.15 -0.57 -23.44
C THR A 87 -25.18 -1.24 -24.41
N SER A 88 -24.06 -0.58 -24.77
CA SER A 88 -23.05 -1.13 -25.67
C SER A 88 -21.93 -1.88 -24.97
N PHE A 89 -21.83 -1.74 -23.64
CA PHE A 89 -20.90 -2.52 -22.82
C PHE A 89 -21.51 -3.88 -22.48
N ASN A 90 -20.70 -4.85 -22.04
CA ASN A 90 -21.23 -6.03 -21.35
C ASN A 90 -21.31 -5.80 -19.84
N CYS A 91 -22.03 -6.68 -19.12
CA CYS A 91 -22.25 -6.55 -17.67
C CYS A 91 -20.93 -6.42 -16.89
N ALA A 92 -19.90 -7.19 -17.23
CA ALA A 92 -18.60 -7.15 -16.54
C ALA A 92 -17.85 -5.82 -16.78
N GLU A 93 -17.98 -5.25 -17.97
CA GLU A 93 -17.40 -3.94 -18.29
C GLU A 93 -18.10 -2.81 -17.53
N VAL A 94 -19.43 -2.81 -17.49
CA VAL A 94 -20.15 -1.78 -16.73
C VAL A 94 -19.94 -1.95 -15.22
N ASP A 95 -19.83 -3.18 -14.72
CA ASP A 95 -19.51 -3.46 -13.31
C ASP A 95 -18.14 -2.90 -12.93
N ALA A 96 -17.15 -3.01 -13.83
CA ALA A 96 -15.83 -2.44 -13.59
C ALA A 96 -15.86 -0.91 -13.56
N ILE A 97 -16.64 -0.27 -14.45
CA ILE A 97 -16.82 1.18 -14.47
C ILE A 97 -17.54 1.64 -13.20
N ALA A 98 -18.69 1.04 -12.89
CA ALA A 98 -19.49 1.37 -11.71
C ALA A 98 -18.72 1.12 -10.43
N GLY A 99 -18.04 -0.03 -10.31
CA GLY A 99 -17.20 -0.38 -9.17
C GLY A 99 -16.09 0.63 -8.91
N LEU A 100 -15.40 1.09 -9.96
CA LEU A 100 -14.38 2.13 -9.83
C LEU A 100 -14.98 3.46 -9.37
N LEU A 101 -16.10 3.89 -9.95
CA LEU A 101 -16.81 5.11 -9.56
C LEU A 101 -17.25 5.06 -8.09
N LEU A 102 -17.84 3.94 -7.66
CA LEU A 102 -18.23 3.69 -6.28
C LEU A 102 -17.02 3.74 -5.34
N ALA A 103 -15.92 3.08 -5.69
CA ALA A 103 -14.70 3.03 -4.88
C ALA A 103 -14.07 4.42 -4.66
N VAL A 104 -14.21 5.34 -5.61
CA VAL A 104 -13.73 6.74 -5.45
C VAL A 104 -14.80 7.69 -4.89
N GLY A 105 -15.95 7.17 -4.44
CA GLY A 105 -17.02 7.94 -3.81
C GLY A 105 -17.94 8.67 -4.78
N ARG A 106 -18.06 8.22 -6.03
CA ARG A 106 -19.03 8.69 -7.04
C ARG A 106 -20.21 7.74 -7.16
N GLU A 107 -20.95 7.61 -6.06
CA GLU A 107 -22.03 6.63 -5.92
C GLU A 107 -23.13 6.81 -6.97
N GLU A 108 -23.67 8.01 -7.12
CA GLU A 108 -24.74 8.27 -8.10
C GLU A 108 -24.27 8.05 -9.55
N ALA A 109 -23.00 8.31 -9.85
CA ALA A 109 -22.42 8.01 -11.16
C ALA A 109 -22.37 6.50 -11.41
N GLY A 110 -21.88 5.73 -10.45
CA GLY A 110 -21.82 4.28 -10.55
C GLY A 110 -23.20 3.64 -10.72
N VAL A 111 -24.19 4.13 -9.95
CA VAL A 111 -25.59 3.71 -10.10
C VAL A 111 -26.13 4.09 -11.49
N SER A 112 -25.88 5.31 -11.96
CA SER A 112 -26.33 5.74 -13.29
C SER A 112 -25.76 4.89 -14.41
N TRP A 113 -24.52 4.43 -14.32
CA TRP A 113 -23.93 3.51 -15.30
C TRP A 113 -24.66 2.17 -15.35
N LEU A 114 -24.95 1.60 -14.17
CA LEU A 114 -25.69 0.34 -14.07
C LEU A 114 -27.14 0.49 -14.57
N GLU A 115 -27.82 1.57 -14.21
CA GLU A 115 -29.19 1.86 -14.67
C GLU A 115 -29.25 2.01 -16.19
N CYS A 116 -28.33 2.78 -16.79
CA CYS A 116 -28.30 2.97 -18.25
C CYS A 116 -27.89 1.72 -19.02
N HIS A 117 -27.06 0.84 -18.44
CA HIS A 117 -26.73 -0.45 -19.07
C HIS A 117 -27.93 -1.39 -19.03
N ALA A 118 -28.60 -1.49 -17.89
CA ALA A 118 -29.77 -2.34 -17.68
C ALA A 118 -30.96 -2.03 -18.61
N GLU A 119 -31.01 -0.83 -19.22
CA GLU A 119 -31.98 -0.52 -20.28
C GLU A 119 -31.81 -1.39 -21.55
N GLY A 120 -30.62 -1.95 -21.75
CA GLY A 120 -30.30 -2.85 -22.86
C GLY A 120 -30.21 -4.33 -22.49
N ASP A 121 -30.41 -4.69 -21.22
CA ASP A 121 -30.27 -6.06 -20.73
C ASP A 121 -31.45 -6.94 -21.15
N GLU A 122 -31.14 -8.14 -21.62
CA GLU A 122 -32.12 -9.15 -21.99
C GLU A 122 -32.47 -10.03 -20.78
N TYR A 123 -33.52 -10.85 -20.94
CA TYR A 123 -33.94 -11.78 -19.88
C TYR A 123 -32.80 -12.72 -19.46
N GLY A 124 -32.49 -12.71 -18.16
CA GLY A 124 -31.46 -13.57 -17.56
C GLY A 124 -30.10 -12.89 -17.37
N ASP A 125 -29.96 -11.64 -17.81
CA ASP A 125 -28.77 -10.83 -17.54
C ASP A 125 -28.73 -10.31 -16.11
N ASP A 126 -27.52 -10.04 -15.63
CA ASP A 126 -27.22 -9.74 -14.22
C ASP A 126 -27.87 -8.43 -13.72
N HIS A 127 -28.20 -7.50 -14.63
CA HIS A 127 -28.83 -6.22 -14.29
C HIS A 127 -30.26 -6.08 -14.84
N ASN A 128 -30.84 -7.15 -15.39
CA ASN A 128 -32.20 -7.13 -15.95
C ASN A 128 -33.24 -6.60 -14.93
N GLN A 129 -33.98 -5.56 -15.34
CA GLN A 129 -34.97 -4.90 -14.47
C GLN A 129 -36.40 -5.46 -14.59
N GLY A 130 -36.62 -6.52 -15.38
CA GLY A 130 -37.91 -7.18 -15.52
C GLY A 130 -38.97 -6.37 -16.26
N THR A 131 -38.57 -5.44 -17.14
CA THR A 131 -39.46 -4.59 -17.94
C THR A 131 -39.93 -5.26 -19.24
N GLU A 132 -39.34 -6.41 -19.62
CA GLU A 132 -39.78 -7.18 -20.77
C GLU A 132 -41.11 -7.91 -20.48
N VAL A 133 -42.12 -7.65 -21.31
CA VAL A 133 -43.44 -8.29 -21.21
C VAL A 133 -43.36 -9.67 -21.85
N PHE A 134 -43.51 -10.74 -21.06
CA PHE A 134 -43.63 -12.12 -21.57
C PHE A 134 -45.02 -12.71 -21.32
N ASP A 135 -45.37 -13.68 -22.18
CA ASP A 135 -46.62 -14.44 -22.25
C ASP A 135 -47.15 -14.89 -20.87
N GLU A 136 -48.48 -14.92 -20.71
CA GLU A 136 -49.24 -15.10 -19.44
C GLU A 136 -48.92 -16.34 -18.57
N GLU A 137 -47.97 -17.20 -18.97
CA GLU A 137 -47.67 -18.48 -18.30
C GLU A 137 -46.35 -18.54 -17.50
N ASP A 138 -45.40 -17.61 -17.68
CA ASP A 138 -44.13 -17.61 -16.92
C ASP A 138 -44.09 -16.54 -15.80
N PRO A 139 -43.53 -16.86 -14.61
CA PRO A 139 -43.42 -15.92 -13.52
C PRO A 139 -42.49 -14.77 -13.90
N LEU A 140 -42.97 -13.53 -13.73
CA LEU A 140 -42.17 -12.33 -13.96
C LEU A 140 -40.84 -12.39 -13.17
N PRO A 141 -39.69 -12.08 -13.80
CA PRO A 141 -38.42 -12.06 -13.11
C PRO A 141 -38.46 -11.06 -11.95
N THR A 142 -37.73 -11.37 -10.88
CA THR A 142 -37.59 -10.44 -9.76
C THR A 142 -36.65 -9.32 -10.21
N ALA A 143 -37.17 -8.12 -10.40
CA ALA A 143 -36.38 -6.95 -10.78
C ALA A 143 -35.19 -6.78 -9.82
N VAL A 144 -33.99 -6.61 -10.41
CA VAL A 144 -32.77 -6.35 -9.64
C VAL A 144 -32.84 -4.93 -9.06
N ASP A 145 -32.64 -4.81 -7.75
CA ASP A 145 -32.43 -3.51 -7.10
C ASP A 145 -31.00 -3.04 -7.40
N ILE A 146 -30.86 -2.18 -8.41
CA ILE A 146 -29.56 -1.67 -8.88
C ILE A 146 -28.78 -0.96 -7.78
N ARG A 147 -29.45 -0.24 -6.86
CA ARG A 147 -28.75 0.41 -5.74
C ARG A 147 -28.21 -0.62 -4.76
N ARG A 148 -28.98 -1.66 -4.46
CA ARG A 148 -28.50 -2.78 -3.65
C ARG A 148 -27.35 -3.52 -4.33
N TYR A 149 -27.40 -3.69 -5.65
CA TYR A 149 -26.32 -4.30 -6.42
C TYR A 149 -25.05 -3.45 -6.39
N ALA A 150 -25.17 -2.14 -6.60
CA ALA A 150 -24.06 -1.18 -6.49
C ALA A 150 -23.39 -1.25 -5.10
N HIS A 151 -24.16 -1.35 -4.02
CA HIS A 151 -23.59 -1.54 -2.68
C HIS A 151 -22.80 -2.85 -2.54
N ALA A 152 -23.17 -3.91 -3.26
CA ALA A 152 -22.43 -5.18 -3.25
C ALA A 152 -21.12 -5.08 -4.07
N LEU A 153 -21.11 -4.32 -5.17
CA LEU A 153 -19.90 -4.03 -5.94
C LEU A 153 -18.88 -3.18 -5.17
N ALA A 154 -19.35 -2.32 -4.27
CA ALA A 154 -18.52 -1.43 -3.47
C ALA A 154 -17.94 -2.07 -2.19
N ALA A 155 -18.39 -3.29 -1.82
CA ALA A 155 -18.05 -3.98 -0.58
C ALA A 155 -16.84 -4.92 -0.72
#